data_AF-A0A3N1XZC1-F1
#
_entry.id   AF-A0A3N1XZC1-F1
#
_cell.length_a   1.000
_cell.length_b   1.000
_cell.length_c   1.000
_cell.angle_alpha   90.00
_cell.angle_beta   90.00
_cell.angle_gamma   90.00
#
_symmetry.space_group_name_H-M   'P 1'
#
loop_
_entity.id
_entity.type
_entity.pdbx_description
1 polymer ?
#
loop_
_entity_poly.entity_id
_entity_poly.type
_entity_poly.pdbx_seq_one_letter_code
_entity_poly.pdbx_strand_id
1 'polypeptide(L)'
;MDARLRALLAIMRGQTEPDAALEAAPPWNKSITDCRELLPAIADDTTRAAVAAVLGEADHAWNERNRYVHDMLIDKIAADDDSYPTVVGSKGDDQRLRMRLARDKKGGAPAAEVVSLDHAVELVEQIVSATWRLQAARGYLLGRTNMWRPLLFGHVTGVWDGSVEWISVDEDDD
;
A
#
# COMPACT_ATOMS: atom_id res chain seq x y z
N MET A 1 -0.18 -6.12 -0.88
CA MET A 1 0.45 -4.87 -1.35
C MET A 1 1.95 -4.77 -1.03
N ASP A 2 2.37 -4.70 0.23
CA ASP A 2 3.78 -4.54 0.66
C ASP A 2 4.77 -5.51 -0.01
N ALA A 3 4.46 -6.81 -0.03
CA ALA A 3 5.27 -7.80 -0.74
C ALA A 3 5.41 -7.52 -2.25
N ARG A 4 4.38 -6.95 -2.90
CA ARG A 4 4.42 -6.59 -4.33
C ARG A 4 5.31 -5.37 -4.56
N LEU A 5 5.26 -4.37 -3.68
CA LEU A 5 6.16 -3.20 -3.74
C LEU A 5 7.62 -3.63 -3.61
N ARG A 6 7.93 -4.54 -2.67
CA ARG A 6 9.28 -5.10 -2.52
C ARG A 6 9.75 -5.88 -3.73
N ALA A 7 8.86 -6.69 -4.31
CA ALA A 7 9.16 -7.42 -5.53
C ALA A 7 9.41 -6.47 -6.72
N LEU A 8 8.70 -5.34 -6.79
CA LEU A 8 8.96 -4.28 -7.77
C LEU A 8 10.34 -3.63 -7.52
N LEU A 9 10.65 -3.27 -6.27
CA LEU A 9 11.94 -2.70 -5.89
C LEU A 9 13.11 -3.60 -6.27
N ALA A 10 12.99 -4.92 -6.04
CA ALA A 10 14.00 -5.90 -6.42
C ALA A 10 14.25 -5.88 -7.94
N ILE A 11 13.19 -5.89 -8.76
CA ILE A 11 13.31 -5.78 -10.22
C ILE A 11 13.96 -4.47 -10.65
N MET A 12 13.59 -3.34 -10.03
CA MET A 12 14.20 -2.04 -10.33
C MET A 12 15.69 -1.98 -9.95
N ARG A 13 16.13 -2.82 -9.00
CA ARG A 13 17.56 -3.04 -8.66
C ARG A 13 18.26 -4.08 -9.53
N GLY A 14 17.56 -4.65 -10.52
CA GLY A 14 18.09 -5.72 -11.37
C GLY A 14 18.14 -7.10 -10.71
N GLN A 15 17.52 -7.27 -9.54
CA GLN A 15 17.45 -8.55 -8.84
C GLN A 15 16.22 -9.34 -9.32
N THR A 16 16.46 -10.43 -10.05
CA THR A 16 15.38 -11.27 -10.61
C THR A 16 15.05 -12.49 -9.76
N GLU A 17 15.86 -12.82 -8.77
CA GLU A 17 15.64 -13.97 -7.89
C GLU A 17 14.56 -13.68 -6.83
N PRO A 18 13.61 -14.62 -6.61
CA PRO A 18 12.49 -14.42 -5.69
C PRO A 18 12.92 -14.29 -4.22
N ASP A 19 14.05 -14.88 -3.82
CA ASP A 19 14.50 -14.93 -2.43
C ASP A 19 15.12 -13.61 -1.94
N ALA A 20 15.63 -12.77 -2.85
CA ALA A 20 16.21 -11.47 -2.52
C ALA A 20 15.19 -10.48 -1.91
N ALA A 21 13.88 -10.71 -2.11
CA ALA A 21 12.82 -9.85 -1.58
C ALA A 21 12.41 -10.19 -0.13
N LEU A 22 12.89 -11.30 0.44
CA LEU A 22 12.39 -11.86 1.71
C LEU A 22 13.32 -11.64 2.91
N GLU A 23 14.57 -11.23 2.72
CA GLU A 23 15.49 -10.96 3.84
C GLU A 23 15.37 -9.52 4.37
N ALA A 24 15.00 -9.39 5.66
CA ALA A 24 14.99 -8.15 6.45
C ALA A 24 14.53 -6.90 5.68
N ALA A 25 13.42 -7.04 4.97
CA ALA A 25 12.99 -6.04 4.02
C ALA A 25 12.62 -4.70 4.70
N PRO A 26 13.03 -3.57 4.10
CA PRO A 26 12.78 -2.26 4.69
C PRO A 26 11.28 -1.96 4.85
N PRO A 27 10.91 -1.07 5.79
CA PRO A 27 9.51 -0.65 5.96
C PRO A 27 8.98 0.03 4.69
N TRP A 28 7.66 -0.03 4.48
CA TRP A 28 6.96 0.52 3.30
C TRP A 28 7.50 1.88 2.84
N ASN A 29 7.61 2.85 3.75
CA ASN A 29 8.04 4.21 3.44
C ASN A 29 9.44 4.26 2.81
N LYS A 30 10.33 3.37 3.25
CA LYS A 30 11.67 3.25 2.65
C LYS A 30 11.59 2.55 1.29
N SER A 31 10.85 1.45 1.18
CA SER A 31 10.67 0.76 -0.12
C SER A 31 10.08 1.67 -1.20
N ILE A 32 9.08 2.49 -0.86
CA ILE A 32 8.44 3.38 -1.84
C ILE A 32 9.34 4.55 -2.23
N THR A 33 10.14 5.07 -1.28
CA THR A 33 11.14 6.09 -1.54
C THR A 33 12.23 5.54 -2.46
N ASP A 34 12.79 4.37 -2.14
CA ASP A 34 13.80 3.71 -2.95
C ASP A 34 13.28 3.44 -4.39
N CYS A 35 12.01 3.02 -4.55
CA CYS A 35 11.41 2.86 -5.88
C CYS A 35 11.35 4.20 -6.64
N ARG A 36 10.93 5.28 -5.98
CA ARG A 36 10.84 6.62 -6.59
C ARG A 36 12.21 7.14 -7.05
N GLU A 37 13.25 6.89 -6.26
CA GLU A 37 14.64 7.25 -6.62
C GLU A 37 15.14 6.49 -7.84
N LEU A 38 14.65 5.26 -8.07
CA LEU A 38 15.04 4.41 -9.20
C LEU A 38 14.20 4.65 -10.47
N LEU A 39 13.10 5.41 -10.42
CA LEU A 39 12.28 5.73 -11.59
C LEU A 39 13.08 6.32 -12.78
N PRO A 40 14.05 7.24 -12.59
CA PRO A 40 14.82 7.79 -13.70
C PRO A 40 15.62 6.76 -14.50
N ALA A 41 15.90 5.57 -13.94
CA ALA A 41 16.58 4.49 -14.64
C ALA A 41 15.69 3.77 -15.68
N ILE A 42 14.36 3.96 -15.63
CA ILE A 42 13.44 3.45 -16.65
C ILE A 42 13.57 4.36 -17.87
N ALA A 43 14.13 3.85 -18.96
CA ALA A 43 14.41 4.65 -20.17
C ALA A 43 13.15 5.16 -20.87
N ASP A 44 12.11 4.32 -20.96
CA ASP A 44 10.84 4.69 -21.62
C ASP A 44 10.01 5.62 -20.72
N ASP A 45 9.76 6.85 -21.20
CA ASP A 45 9.05 7.88 -20.44
C ASP A 45 7.60 7.49 -20.12
N THR A 46 6.92 6.82 -21.04
CA THR A 46 5.55 6.34 -20.85
C THR A 46 5.48 5.29 -19.74
N THR A 47 6.36 4.30 -19.77
CA THR A 47 6.49 3.29 -18.72
C THR A 47 6.90 3.93 -17.40
N ARG A 48 7.84 4.88 -17.41
CA ARG A 48 8.27 5.61 -16.20
C ARG A 48 7.09 6.34 -15.56
N ALA A 49 6.30 7.06 -16.35
CA ALA A 49 5.10 7.76 -15.88
C ALA A 49 4.05 6.79 -15.32
N ALA A 50 3.80 5.67 -16.00
CA ALA A 50 2.86 4.66 -15.53
C ALA A 50 3.31 4.04 -14.20
N VAL A 51 4.58 3.64 -14.08
CA VAL A 51 5.12 3.10 -12.81
C VAL A 51 5.06 4.15 -11.70
N ALA A 52 5.33 5.42 -11.99
CA ALA A 52 5.19 6.50 -11.02
C ALA A 52 3.75 6.66 -10.52
N ALA A 53 2.75 6.59 -11.42
CA ALA A 53 1.33 6.63 -11.06
C ALA A 53 0.95 5.46 -10.15
N VAL A 54 1.37 4.23 -10.50
CA VAL A 54 1.15 3.03 -9.67
C VAL A 54 1.75 3.19 -8.27
N LEU A 55 2.96 3.74 -8.15
CA LEU A 55 3.57 4.03 -6.85
C LEU A 55 2.76 5.07 -6.07
N GLY A 56 2.23 6.09 -6.73
CA GLY A 56 1.36 7.10 -6.09
C GLY A 56 0.06 6.50 -5.53
N GLU A 57 -0.64 5.72 -6.35
CA GLU A 57 -1.88 5.03 -5.96
C GLU A 57 -1.65 4.05 -4.80
N ALA A 58 -0.57 3.28 -4.87
CA ALA A 58 -0.21 2.34 -3.82
C ALA A 58 0.12 3.05 -2.49
N ASP A 59 0.85 4.17 -2.55
CA ASP A 59 1.17 4.98 -1.36
C ASP A 59 -0.10 5.54 -0.71
N HIS A 60 -1.01 6.06 -1.54
CA HIS A 60 -2.30 6.57 -1.09
C HIS A 60 -3.10 5.47 -0.36
N ALA A 61 -3.32 4.32 -1.01
CA ALA A 61 -4.07 3.21 -0.43
C ALA A 61 -3.42 2.66 0.86
N TRP A 62 -2.08 2.65 0.94
CA TRP A 62 -1.37 2.21 2.14
C TRP A 62 -1.55 3.16 3.31
N ASN A 63 -1.42 4.46 3.06
CA ASN A 63 -1.56 5.48 4.10
C ASN A 63 -2.99 5.55 4.61
N GLU A 64 -3.96 5.45 3.71
CA GLU A 64 -5.37 5.37 4.06
C GLU A 64 -5.63 4.14 4.94
N ARG A 65 -5.20 2.94 4.52
CA ARG A 65 -5.27 1.71 5.34
C ARG A 65 -4.61 1.85 6.71
N ASN A 66 -3.50 2.56 6.82
CA ASN A 66 -2.85 2.77 8.12
C ASN A 66 -3.66 3.71 9.01
N ARG A 67 -4.31 4.74 8.45
CA ARG A 67 -5.26 5.59 9.19
C ARG A 67 -6.35 4.73 9.85
N TYR A 68 -6.98 3.85 9.08
CA TYR A 68 -7.99 2.91 9.60
C TYR A 68 -7.50 2.03 10.74
N VAL A 69 -6.29 1.46 10.60
CA VAL A 69 -5.70 0.63 11.65
C VAL A 69 -5.42 1.47 12.90
N HIS A 70 -4.96 2.71 12.73
CA HIS A 70 -4.74 3.63 13.84
C HIS A 70 -6.06 3.99 14.54
N ASP A 71 -7.11 4.30 13.80
CA ASP A 71 -8.42 4.66 14.35
C ASP A 71 -9.03 3.48 15.13
N MET A 72 -9.02 2.28 14.56
CA MET A 72 -9.48 1.06 15.23
C MET A 72 -8.71 0.79 16.55
N LEU A 73 -7.40 1.05 16.56
CA LEU A 73 -6.59 0.88 17.77
C LEU A 73 -6.91 1.95 18.83
N ILE A 74 -7.20 3.19 18.43
CA ILE A 74 -7.63 4.25 19.33
C ILE A 74 -8.96 3.88 19.98
N ASP A 75 -9.95 3.45 19.19
CA ASP A 75 -11.27 3.06 19.69
C ASP A 75 -11.20 1.86 20.62
N LYS A 76 -10.39 0.85 20.29
CA LYS A 76 -10.18 -0.31 21.17
C LYS A 76 -9.62 0.11 22.53
N ILE A 77 -8.63 1.00 22.56
CA ILE A 77 -8.04 1.48 23.80
C ILE A 77 -9.06 2.29 24.61
N ALA A 78 -9.86 3.14 23.96
CA ALA A 78 -10.91 3.90 24.62
C ALA A 78 -11.96 2.96 25.25
N ALA A 79 -12.40 1.93 24.52
CA ALA A 79 -13.34 0.94 25.03
C ALA A 79 -12.78 0.12 26.20
N ASP A 80 -11.48 -0.23 26.16
CA ASP A 80 -10.80 -0.93 27.25
C ASP A 80 -10.65 -0.04 28.51
N ASP A 81 -10.36 1.26 28.34
CA ASP A 81 -10.26 2.23 29.43
C ASP A 81 -11.64 2.50 30.08
N ASP A 82 -12.73 2.54 29.30
CA ASP A 82 -14.10 2.73 29.81
C ASP A 82 -14.65 1.47 30.50
N SER A 83 -14.24 0.27 30.06
CA SER A 83 -14.77 -1.01 30.56
C SER A 83 -14.06 -1.52 31.82
N TYR A 84 -12.80 -1.13 32.06
CA TYR A 84 -12.02 -1.59 33.21
C TYR A 84 -11.09 -0.48 33.74
N PRO A 85 -11.53 0.34 34.72
CA PRO A 85 -10.69 1.41 35.29
C PRO A 85 -9.42 0.88 35.99
N THR A 86 -9.39 -0.41 36.32
CA THR A 86 -8.33 -1.06 37.11
C THR A 86 -8.25 -2.56 36.81
N VAL A 87 -7.78 -2.97 35.62
CA VAL A 87 -7.32 -4.36 35.43
C VAL A 87 -5.85 -4.37 35.03
N VAL A 88 -5.06 -4.80 36.01
CA VAL A 88 -3.66 -5.20 35.90
C VAL A 88 -3.59 -6.45 35.00
N GLY A 89 -3.48 -6.28 33.68
CA GLY A 89 -3.37 -7.41 32.76
C GLY A 89 -2.72 -7.03 31.44
N SER A 90 -1.53 -7.58 31.16
CA SER A 90 -0.69 -7.38 29.96
C SER A 90 0.05 -6.03 29.81
N LYS A 91 1.01 -5.78 30.72
CA LYS A 91 1.76 -4.51 30.84
C LYS A 91 2.79 -4.19 29.73
N GLY A 92 3.13 -5.13 28.84
CA GLY A 92 4.28 -4.95 27.93
C GLY A 92 3.97 -4.13 26.69
N ASP A 93 3.02 -4.64 25.90
CA ASP A 93 2.75 -4.11 24.56
C ASP A 93 1.72 -2.98 24.58
N ASP A 94 0.66 -3.08 25.39
CA ASP A 94 -0.34 -2.02 25.55
C ASP A 94 0.26 -0.75 26.14
N GLN A 95 1.21 -0.86 27.07
CA GLN A 95 1.86 0.31 27.66
C GLN A 95 2.83 0.99 26.68
N ARG A 96 3.52 0.21 25.83
CA ARG A 96 4.34 0.74 24.73
C ARG A 96 3.47 1.40 23.66
N LEU A 97 2.32 0.82 23.34
CA LEU A 97 1.37 1.36 22.37
C LEU A 97 0.75 2.66 22.88
N ARG A 98 0.29 2.68 24.13
CA ARG A 98 -0.22 3.88 24.83
C ARG A 98 0.84 4.98 24.89
N MET A 99 2.11 4.65 25.12
CA MET A 99 3.20 5.63 25.05
C MET A 99 3.46 6.16 23.63
N ARG A 100 3.35 5.33 22.58
CA ARG A 100 3.46 5.78 21.19
C ARG A 100 2.30 6.70 20.80
N LEU A 101 1.07 6.32 21.13
CA LEU A 101 -0.13 7.14 20.91
C LEU A 101 -0.10 8.45 21.72
N ALA A 102 0.39 8.43 22.96
CA ALA A 102 0.56 9.65 23.77
C ALA A 102 1.66 10.58 23.21
N ARG A 103 2.71 10.01 22.63
CA ARG A 103 3.75 10.76 21.90
C ARG A 103 3.17 11.41 20.64
N ASP A 104 2.30 10.71 19.92
CA ASP A 104 1.59 11.26 18.75
C ASP A 104 0.53 12.31 19.17
N LYS A 105 -0.18 12.13 20.30
CA LYS A 105 -1.08 13.16 20.87
C LYS A 105 -0.36 14.46 21.23
N LYS A 106 0.90 14.41 21.71
CA LYS A 106 1.72 15.61 21.93
C LYS A 106 2.05 16.37 20.62
N GLY A 107 1.95 15.70 19.48
CA GLY A 107 2.08 16.29 18.14
C GLY A 107 0.75 16.70 17.49
N GLY A 108 -0.39 16.54 18.17
CA GLY A 108 -1.71 16.81 17.60
C GLY A 108 -2.25 15.69 16.71
N ALA A 109 -2.05 14.42 17.10
CA ALA A 109 -2.65 13.29 16.38
C ALA A 109 -4.16 13.49 16.17
N PRO A 110 -4.65 13.31 14.93
CA PRO A 110 -6.07 13.46 14.62
C PRO A 110 -6.92 12.48 15.44
N ALA A 111 -8.14 12.89 15.76
CA ALA A 111 -9.13 12.02 16.40
C ALA A 111 -9.55 10.90 15.43
N ALA A 112 -9.94 9.75 15.98
CA ALA A 112 -10.49 8.66 15.19
C ALA A 112 -11.72 9.14 14.41
N GLU A 113 -11.75 8.85 13.12
CA GLU A 113 -12.85 9.24 12.23
C GLU A 113 -13.88 8.11 12.12
N VAL A 114 -15.17 8.46 12.14
CA VAL A 114 -16.24 7.49 11.91
C VAL A 114 -16.27 7.15 10.42
N VAL A 115 -15.99 5.89 10.10
CA VAL A 115 -16.03 5.42 8.72
C VAL A 115 -17.31 4.64 8.43
N SER A 116 -17.98 5.00 7.33
CA SER A 116 -19.06 4.23 6.73
C SER A 116 -18.57 2.95 6.04
N LEU A 117 -19.41 1.92 5.98
CA LEU A 117 -19.13 0.69 5.22
C LEU A 117 -18.69 0.95 3.77
N ASP A 118 -19.32 1.91 3.08
CA ASP A 118 -19.02 2.22 1.68
C ASP A 118 -17.55 2.66 1.49
N HIS A 119 -17.08 3.63 2.29
CA HIS A 119 -15.66 4.02 2.30
C HIS A 119 -14.70 2.86 2.62
N ALA A 120 -15.09 1.92 3.48
CA ALA A 120 -14.27 0.74 3.75
C ALA A 120 -14.21 -0.22 2.55
N VAL A 121 -15.33 -0.36 1.81
CA VAL A 121 -15.40 -1.11 0.55
C VAL A 121 -14.51 -0.46 -0.51
N GLU A 122 -14.67 0.84 -0.72
CA GLU A 122 -13.83 1.61 -1.65
C GLU A 122 -12.34 1.47 -1.35
N LEU A 123 -11.94 1.53 -0.07
CA LEU A 123 -10.55 1.33 0.31
C LEU A 123 -10.06 -0.08 -0.05
N VAL A 124 -10.85 -1.12 0.18
CA VAL A 124 -10.46 -2.49 -0.18
C VAL A 124 -10.29 -2.61 -1.69
N GLU A 125 -11.22 -2.07 -2.48
CA GLU A 125 -11.12 -2.03 -3.94
C GLU A 125 -9.87 -1.28 -4.40
N GLN A 126 -9.53 -0.14 -3.78
CA GLN A 126 -8.30 0.60 -4.04
C GLN A 126 -7.04 -0.23 -3.70
N ILE A 127 -7.01 -0.91 -2.55
CA ILE A 127 -5.87 -1.77 -2.15
C ILE A 127 -5.69 -2.93 -3.13
N VAL A 128 -6.79 -3.54 -3.58
CA VAL A 128 -6.78 -4.63 -4.54
C VAL A 128 -6.25 -4.14 -5.89
N SER A 129 -6.81 -3.04 -6.42
CA SER A 129 -6.34 -2.42 -7.67
C SER A 129 -4.85 -2.07 -7.61
N ALA A 130 -4.42 -1.34 -6.57
CA ALA A 130 -3.02 -0.96 -6.39
C ALA A 130 -2.09 -2.18 -6.28
N THR A 131 -2.53 -3.25 -5.62
CA THR A 131 -1.77 -4.50 -5.51
C THR A 131 -1.55 -5.15 -6.88
N TRP A 132 -2.57 -5.19 -7.72
CA TRP A 132 -2.49 -5.73 -9.08
C TRP A 132 -1.67 -4.83 -10.01
N ARG A 133 -1.78 -3.51 -9.88
CA ARG A 133 -1.00 -2.55 -10.67
C ARG A 133 0.50 -2.59 -10.30
N LEU A 134 0.85 -2.76 -9.03
CA LEU A 134 2.24 -3.03 -8.61
C LEU A 134 2.79 -4.32 -9.23
N GLN A 135 1.96 -5.35 -9.29
CA GLN A 135 2.32 -6.61 -9.94
C GLN A 135 2.48 -6.45 -11.46
N ALA A 136 1.65 -5.62 -12.10
CA ALA A 136 1.74 -5.29 -13.51
C ALA A 136 3.02 -4.51 -13.83
N ALA A 137 3.35 -3.49 -13.04
CA ALA A 137 4.61 -2.74 -13.15
C ALA A 137 5.82 -3.69 -13.10
N ARG A 138 5.86 -4.59 -12.10
CA ARG A 138 6.91 -5.60 -11.98
C ARG A 138 6.99 -6.50 -13.20
N GLY A 139 5.84 -7.04 -13.62
CA GLY A 139 5.77 -7.98 -14.73
C GLY A 139 6.15 -7.36 -16.07
N TYR A 140 5.78 -6.10 -16.28
CA TYR A 140 6.13 -5.32 -17.47
C TYR A 140 7.63 -5.05 -17.52
N LEU A 141 8.25 -4.62 -16.41
CA LEU A 141 9.71 -4.41 -16.31
C LEU A 141 10.51 -5.70 -16.46
N LEU A 142 9.92 -6.87 -16.17
CA LEU A 142 10.50 -8.19 -16.44
C LEU A 142 10.39 -8.64 -17.92
N GLY A 143 9.85 -7.80 -18.80
CA GLY A 143 9.68 -8.10 -20.22
C GLY A 143 8.45 -8.93 -20.57
N ARG A 144 7.54 -9.20 -19.61
CA ARG A 144 6.26 -9.91 -19.88
C ARG A 144 5.18 -8.93 -20.33
N THR A 145 5.48 -8.10 -21.32
CA THR A 145 4.72 -6.90 -21.68
C THR A 145 3.27 -7.20 -22.07
N ASN A 146 3.02 -8.19 -22.94
CA ASN A 146 1.68 -8.49 -23.47
C ASN A 146 0.63 -8.77 -22.38
N MET A 147 1.01 -9.44 -21.29
CA MET A 147 0.08 -9.81 -20.22
C MET A 147 -0.19 -8.65 -19.26
N TRP A 148 0.80 -7.78 -19.04
CA TRP A 148 0.74 -6.74 -18.00
C TRP A 148 0.44 -5.34 -18.54
N ARG A 149 0.57 -5.12 -19.86
CA ARG A 149 0.29 -3.83 -20.50
C ARG A 149 -1.11 -3.29 -20.17
N PRO A 150 -2.21 -4.08 -20.28
CA PRO A 150 -3.55 -3.56 -19.98
C PRO A 150 -3.70 -3.12 -18.51
N LEU A 151 -3.06 -3.83 -17.57
CA LEU A 151 -3.13 -3.50 -16.15
C LEU A 151 -2.24 -2.32 -15.75
N LEU A 152 -1.11 -2.13 -16.44
CA LEU A 152 -0.18 -1.05 -16.15
C LEU A 152 -0.66 0.29 -16.72
N PHE A 153 -1.19 0.29 -17.96
CA PHE A 153 -1.59 1.51 -18.65
C PHE A 153 -3.09 1.76 -18.65
N GLY A 154 -3.91 0.72 -18.48
CA GLY A 154 -5.37 0.82 -18.43
C GLY A 154 -5.91 1.30 -17.10
N HIS A 155 -7.24 1.40 -17.05
CA HIS A 155 -7.98 1.63 -15.82
C HIS A 155 -8.23 0.28 -15.13
N VAL A 156 -7.92 0.18 -13.84
CA VAL A 156 -8.05 -1.07 -13.07
C VAL A 156 -8.92 -0.81 -11.84
N THR A 157 -10.01 -1.54 -11.73
CA THR A 157 -10.93 -1.51 -10.59
C THR A 157 -10.76 -2.79 -9.79
N GLY A 158 -10.51 -2.66 -8.49
CA GLY A 158 -10.44 -3.81 -7.61
C GLY A 158 -11.83 -4.32 -7.27
N VAL A 159 -11.95 -5.63 -7.11
CA VAL A 159 -13.17 -6.27 -6.64
C VAL A 159 -12.91 -6.80 -5.24
N TRP A 160 -13.93 -6.78 -4.38
CA TRP A 160 -13.84 -7.22 -2.98
C TRP A 160 -13.34 -8.67 -2.81
N ASP A 161 -13.53 -9.53 -3.82
CA ASP A 161 -13.02 -10.91 -3.82
C ASP A 161 -11.51 -11.02 -4.07
N GLY A 162 -10.82 -9.89 -4.30
CA GLY A 162 -9.39 -9.81 -4.57
C GLY A 162 -9.02 -9.89 -6.05
N SER A 163 -10.00 -10.03 -6.94
CA SER A 163 -9.81 -9.93 -8.39
C SER A 163 -9.82 -8.47 -8.85
N VAL A 164 -9.57 -8.27 -10.15
CA VAL A 164 -9.62 -6.95 -10.78
C VAL A 164 -10.38 -7.02 -12.09
N GLU A 165 -11.10 -5.95 -12.38
CA GLU A 165 -11.63 -5.63 -13.69
C GLU A 165 -10.74 -4.55 -14.31
N TRP A 166 -10.51 -4.62 -15.62
CA TRP A 166 -9.69 -3.61 -16.30
C TRP A 166 -10.22 -3.29 -17.68
N ILE A 167 -9.99 -2.04 -18.09
CA ILE A 167 -10.27 -1.52 -19.43
C ILE A 167 -8.92 -1.14 -20.05
N SER A 168 -8.57 -1.75 -21.18
CA SER A 168 -7.39 -1.35 -21.94
C SER A 168 -7.56 0.06 -22.47
N VAL A 169 -6.47 0.82 -22.48
CA VAL A 169 -6.38 1.98 -23.38
C VAL A 169 -6.11 1.38 -24.76
N ASP A 170 -7.16 1.12 -25.53
CA ASP A 170 -7.00 0.67 -26.91
C ASP A 170 -6.29 1.77 -27.72
N GLU A 171 -5.37 1.34 -28.59
CA GLU A 171 -4.74 2.15 -29.64
C GLU A 171 -5.80 2.46 -30.72
N ASP A 172 -6.85 3.20 -30.39
CA ASP A 172 -7.76 3.80 -31.37
C ASP A 172 -7.34 5.26 -31.59
N ASP A 173 -6.26 5.45 -32.35
CA ASP A 173 -5.95 6.68 -33.11
C ASP A 173 -4.78 6.35 -34.07
N ASP A 174 -5.11 5.64 -35.17
CA ASP A 174 -4.30 5.54 -36.39
C ASP A 174 -4.51 6.79 -37.28
#